data_AF-A0A480BUL9-F1
#
_entry.id   AF-A0A480BUL9-F1
#
_cell.length_a   1.000
_cell.length_b   1.000
_cell.length_c   1.000
_cell.angle_alpha   90.00
_cell.angle_beta   90.00
_cell.angle_gamma   90.00
#
_symmetry.space_group_name_H-M   'P 1'
#
loop_
_entity.id
_entity.type
_entity.pdbx_description
1 polymer ?
#
loop_
_entity_poly.entity_id
_entity_poly.type
_entity_poly.pdbx_seq_one_letter_code
_entity_poly.pdbx_strand_id
1 'polypeptide(L)'
;GEVPISIVSDPAEPQCLGHTIRAVGRVTRGLAALAEGDPIGIRGPFGRGWPTARLSAEQDVVLVLGGLGCAPVVGMVEYLLSRRLFRNLSIVQGVKHSDDLIWRDRFDRWGAEPQVTVRLAADRAGPSWPGHIGLVTELIGDLPFEPARTLGMMCGPEGMMRAASKVLMQGGVAPANLYLSIERNMQCAVGLCGHCQFGARFCCHDGPVFAYPEVAPWFGRKGY
;
A
#
# COMPACT_ATOMS: atom_id res chain seq x y z
N GLY A 1 7.84 -23.23 7.64
CA GLY A 1 6.85 -22.29 8.20
C GLY A 1 6.62 -21.22 7.17
N GLU A 2 5.47 -20.55 7.20
CA GLU A 2 5.05 -19.66 6.10
C GLU A 2 4.67 -18.28 6.60
N VAL A 3 4.70 -17.29 5.71
CA VAL A 3 4.35 -15.90 5.97
C VAL A 3 3.72 -15.30 4.72
N PRO A 4 2.59 -14.57 4.82
CA PRO A 4 2.02 -13.87 3.68
C PRO A 4 2.87 -12.64 3.34
N ILE A 5 3.30 -12.52 2.08
CA ILE A 5 4.12 -11.40 1.60
C ILE A 5 3.51 -10.88 0.29
N SER A 6 3.35 -9.57 0.19
CA SER A 6 2.84 -8.92 -1.02
C SER A 6 3.80 -9.10 -2.20
N ILE A 7 3.22 -9.18 -3.40
CA ILE A 7 3.97 -9.17 -4.66
C ILE A 7 4.17 -7.70 -5.07
N VAL A 8 5.39 -7.34 -5.44
CA VAL A 8 5.76 -5.97 -5.85
C VAL A 8 6.19 -5.86 -7.31
N SER A 9 6.29 -6.98 -8.03
CA SER A 9 6.55 -7.00 -9.47
C SER A 9 5.28 -6.74 -10.29
N ASP A 10 5.47 -6.32 -11.54
CA ASP A 10 4.37 -6.12 -12.49
C ASP A 10 3.77 -7.48 -12.90
N PRO A 11 2.44 -7.65 -12.90
CA PRO A 11 1.81 -8.90 -13.38
C PRO A 11 2.10 -9.23 -14.86
N ALA A 12 2.57 -8.27 -15.66
CA ALA A 12 3.04 -8.51 -17.02
C ALA A 12 4.44 -9.15 -17.10
N GLU A 13 5.14 -9.28 -15.97
CA GLU A 13 6.44 -9.97 -15.85
C GLU A 13 6.30 -11.29 -15.07
N PRO A 14 5.57 -12.29 -15.60
CA PRO A 14 5.22 -13.51 -14.85
C PRO A 14 6.43 -14.38 -14.48
N GLN A 15 7.58 -14.17 -15.13
CA GLN A 15 8.82 -14.89 -14.87
C GLN A 15 9.46 -14.54 -13.52
N CYS A 16 9.11 -13.40 -12.91
CA CYS A 16 9.73 -12.95 -11.67
C CYS A 16 8.68 -12.43 -10.67
N LEU A 17 8.70 -12.99 -9.46
CA LEU A 17 7.90 -12.50 -8.34
C LEU A 17 8.80 -11.67 -7.41
N GLY A 18 8.64 -10.35 -7.49
CA GLY A 18 9.33 -9.43 -6.61
C GLY A 18 8.65 -9.39 -5.25
N HIS A 19 9.45 -9.39 -4.17
CA HIS A 19 8.96 -9.23 -2.80
C HIS A 19 9.85 -8.25 -2.02
N THR A 20 9.29 -7.63 -0.99
CA THR A 20 10.05 -6.80 -0.04
C THR A 20 9.70 -7.23 1.36
N ILE A 21 10.71 -7.68 2.10
CA ILE A 21 10.51 -8.41 3.35
C ILE A 21 11.36 -7.77 4.43
N ARG A 22 10.73 -7.38 5.54
CA ARG A 22 11.44 -6.97 6.76
C ARG A 22 11.72 -8.19 7.63
N ALA A 23 12.98 -8.39 8.00
CA ALA A 23 13.43 -9.51 8.82
C ALA A 23 13.05 -9.35 10.31
N VAL A 24 11.78 -9.59 10.64
CA VAL A 24 11.22 -9.37 12.00
C VAL A 24 10.93 -10.65 12.78
N GLY A 25 10.78 -11.79 12.12
CA GLY A 25 10.34 -13.04 12.75
C GLY A 25 11.12 -14.25 12.26
N ARG A 26 10.84 -15.41 12.84
CA ARG A 26 11.55 -16.66 12.54
C ARG A 26 11.59 -16.97 11.04
N VAL A 27 10.45 -16.86 10.34
CA VAL A 27 10.37 -17.14 8.90
C VAL A 27 11.10 -16.08 8.09
N THR A 28 10.85 -14.78 8.35
CA THR A 28 11.47 -13.70 7.57
C THR A 28 12.97 -13.53 7.79
N ARG A 29 13.48 -13.90 8.98
CA ARG A 29 14.93 -14.01 9.23
C ARG A 29 15.55 -15.19 8.50
N GLY A 30 14.83 -16.30 8.40
CA GLY A 30 15.26 -17.43 7.56
C GLY A 30 15.35 -17.03 6.09
N LEU A 31 14.32 -16.33 5.57
CA LEU A 31 14.33 -15.80 4.20
C LEU A 31 15.50 -14.82 3.95
N ALA A 32 15.83 -13.98 4.93
CA ALA A 32 16.93 -13.02 4.82
C ALA A 32 18.33 -13.67 4.82
N ALA A 33 18.43 -14.95 5.21
CA ALA A 33 19.69 -15.69 5.23
C ALA A 33 19.91 -16.56 3.97
N LEU A 34 18.93 -16.60 3.06
CA LEU A 34 19.03 -17.36 1.81
C LEU A 34 19.99 -16.67 0.82
N ALA A 35 20.65 -17.48 0.02
CA ALA A 35 21.48 -17.06 -1.09
C ALA A 35 20.77 -17.27 -2.44
N GLU A 36 21.34 -16.68 -3.50
CA GLU A 36 20.90 -16.95 -4.86
C GLU A 36 21.00 -18.45 -5.19
N GLY A 37 19.93 -19.00 -5.77
CA GLY A 37 19.82 -20.42 -6.09
C GLY A 37 19.18 -21.28 -4.99
N ASP A 38 19.01 -20.76 -3.77
CA ASP A 38 18.32 -21.51 -2.72
C ASP A 38 16.83 -21.70 -3.05
N PRO A 39 16.28 -22.92 -2.83
CA PRO A 39 14.87 -23.19 -3.13
C PRO A 39 13.94 -22.55 -2.10
N ILE A 40 12.83 -21.96 -2.58
CA ILE A 40 11.76 -21.40 -1.75
C ILE A 40 10.42 -21.96 -2.22
N GLY A 41 9.59 -22.41 -1.29
CA GLY A 41 8.21 -22.80 -1.57
C GLY A 41 7.30 -21.58 -1.68
N ILE A 42 6.55 -21.48 -2.78
CA ILE A 42 5.58 -20.40 -3.03
C ILE A 42 4.20 -21.01 -3.25
N ARG A 43 3.17 -20.32 -2.75
CA ARG A 43 1.76 -20.63 -3.02
C ARG A 43 0.99 -19.33 -3.22
N GLY A 44 0.01 -19.37 -4.12
CA GLY A 44 -0.78 -18.21 -4.53
C GLY A 44 -0.80 -18.04 -6.05
N PRO A 45 -1.17 -16.86 -6.55
CA PRO A 45 -1.55 -15.66 -5.78
C PRO A 45 -2.83 -15.88 -4.96
N PHE A 46 -2.96 -15.16 -3.85
CA PHE A 46 -4.14 -15.20 -2.98
C PHE A 46 -4.83 -13.85 -2.93
N GLY A 47 -6.13 -13.89 -2.65
CA GLY A 47 -6.93 -12.71 -2.40
C GLY A 47 -7.26 -11.87 -3.64
N ARG A 48 -7.84 -10.71 -3.35
CA ARG A 48 -8.22 -9.63 -4.25
C ARG A 48 -7.23 -8.47 -4.13
N GLY A 49 -6.68 -8.07 -5.28
CA GLY A 49 -5.76 -6.94 -5.42
C GLY A 49 -6.44 -5.60 -5.64
N TRP A 50 -5.64 -4.62 -6.05
CA TRP A 50 -6.09 -3.26 -6.38
C TRP A 50 -7.14 -3.24 -7.50
N PRO A 51 -8.06 -2.24 -7.52
CA PRO A 51 -9.17 -2.18 -8.46
C PRO A 51 -8.72 -1.69 -9.86
N THR A 52 -7.81 -2.41 -10.51
CA THR A 52 -7.17 -1.98 -11.75
C THR A 52 -8.15 -1.74 -12.90
N ALA A 53 -9.27 -2.46 -12.93
CA ALA A 53 -10.36 -2.25 -13.89
C ALA A 53 -11.03 -0.86 -13.80
N ARG A 54 -10.83 -0.11 -12.71
CA ARG A 54 -11.34 1.25 -12.53
C ARG A 54 -10.35 2.33 -12.96
N LEU A 55 -9.11 1.96 -13.27
CA LEU A 55 -8.07 2.90 -13.64
C LEU A 55 -8.18 3.31 -15.11
N SER A 56 -7.93 4.58 -15.38
CA SER A 56 -7.89 5.14 -16.73
C SER A 56 -7.05 6.42 -16.75
N ALA A 57 -6.68 6.88 -17.95
CA ALA A 57 -5.98 8.15 -18.14
C ALA A 57 -6.81 9.39 -17.69
N GLU A 58 -8.07 9.20 -17.32
CA GLU A 58 -8.95 10.28 -16.84
C GLU A 58 -9.08 10.31 -15.31
N GLN A 59 -8.63 9.26 -14.60
CA GLN A 59 -8.73 9.18 -13.14
C GLN A 59 -7.51 9.82 -12.47
N ASP A 60 -7.74 10.57 -11.40
CA ASP A 60 -6.67 10.94 -10.48
C ASP A 60 -6.47 9.79 -9.48
N VAL A 61 -5.22 9.49 -9.13
CA VAL A 61 -4.87 8.41 -8.21
C VAL A 61 -4.08 8.99 -7.05
N VAL A 62 -4.56 8.75 -5.83
CA VAL A 62 -3.88 9.16 -4.60
C VAL A 62 -3.47 7.93 -3.81
N LEU A 63 -2.16 7.71 -3.70
CA LEU A 63 -1.56 6.61 -2.96
C LEU A 63 -1.07 7.13 -1.61
N VAL A 64 -1.60 6.61 -0.49
CA VAL A 64 -1.18 7.00 0.87
C VAL A 64 -0.58 5.81 1.60
N LEU A 65 0.70 5.94 1.94
CA LEU A 65 1.57 4.83 2.32
C LEU A 65 2.23 5.09 3.67
N GLY A 66 2.45 4.03 4.45
CA GLY A 66 3.04 4.12 5.78
C GLY A 66 4.00 2.99 6.12
N GLY A 67 5.21 3.34 6.52
CA GLY A 67 6.28 2.39 6.87
C GLY A 67 6.61 1.45 5.71
N LEU A 68 6.64 0.15 5.98
CA LEU A 68 6.84 -0.88 4.95
C LEU A 68 5.61 -1.05 4.03
N GLY A 69 4.46 -0.42 4.35
CA GLY A 69 3.26 -0.43 3.52
C GLY A 69 3.45 0.20 2.13
N CYS A 70 4.61 0.81 1.85
CA CYS A 70 5.00 1.17 0.49
C CYS A 70 5.21 -0.06 -0.42
N ALA A 71 5.68 -1.19 0.12
CA ALA A 71 6.06 -2.36 -0.68
C ALA A 71 4.92 -2.88 -1.58
N PRO A 72 3.72 -3.20 -1.07
CA PRO A 72 2.59 -3.66 -1.91
C PRO A 72 2.13 -2.64 -2.96
N VAL A 73 2.47 -1.37 -2.79
CA VAL A 73 2.03 -0.29 -3.69
C VAL A 73 3.09 0.04 -4.74
N VAL A 74 4.34 -0.39 -4.58
CA VAL A 74 5.37 -0.26 -5.63
C VAL A 74 4.91 -0.88 -6.93
N GLY A 75 4.40 -2.12 -6.91
CA GLY A 75 3.89 -2.77 -8.12
C GLY A 75 2.73 -1.99 -8.75
N MET A 76 1.89 -1.34 -7.94
CA MET A 76 0.81 -0.48 -8.43
C MET A 76 1.34 0.81 -9.07
N VAL A 77 2.38 1.44 -8.50
CA VAL A 77 3.01 2.63 -9.10
C VAL A 77 3.62 2.28 -10.45
N GLU A 78 4.43 1.23 -10.53
CA GLU A 78 5.04 0.81 -11.80
C GLU A 78 3.97 0.40 -12.83
N TYR A 79 2.88 -0.25 -12.40
CA TYR A 79 1.73 -0.58 -13.26
C TYR A 79 1.06 0.68 -13.82
N LEU A 80 0.85 1.72 -13.00
CA LEU A 80 0.27 3.01 -13.42
C LEU A 80 1.18 3.73 -14.42
N LEU A 81 2.48 3.83 -14.12
CA LEU A 81 3.45 4.54 -14.94
C LEU A 81 3.63 3.89 -16.31
N SER A 82 3.83 2.57 -16.36
CA SER A 82 4.04 1.82 -17.60
C SER A 82 2.84 1.86 -18.55
N ARG A 83 1.62 1.98 -18.02
CA ARG A 83 0.38 1.96 -18.81
C ARG A 83 -0.28 3.34 -18.95
N ARG A 84 0.26 4.37 -18.29
CA ARG A 84 -0.29 5.73 -18.21
C ARG A 84 -1.78 5.74 -17.86
N LEU A 85 -2.17 4.93 -16.86
CA LEU A 85 -3.56 4.77 -16.41
C LEU A 85 -3.93 5.74 -15.28
N PHE A 86 -3.56 7.02 -15.46
CA PHE A 86 -3.91 8.10 -14.55
C PHE A 86 -3.83 9.45 -15.28
N ARG A 87 -4.57 10.44 -14.78
CA ARG A 87 -4.44 11.85 -15.13
C ARG A 87 -3.40 12.53 -14.25
N ASN A 88 -3.51 12.39 -12.93
CA ASN A 88 -2.49 12.77 -11.96
C ASN A 88 -2.27 11.62 -10.98
N LEU A 89 -1.00 11.38 -10.63
CA LEU A 89 -0.63 10.38 -9.63
C LEU A 89 0.03 11.08 -8.45
N SER A 90 -0.63 11.07 -7.30
CA SER A 90 -0.07 11.57 -6.04
C SER A 90 0.36 10.41 -5.16
N ILE A 91 1.61 10.43 -4.69
CA ILE A 91 2.20 9.42 -3.82
C ILE A 91 2.64 10.10 -2.53
N VAL A 92 2.03 9.72 -1.41
CA VAL A 92 2.41 10.19 -0.08
C VAL A 92 2.94 9.02 0.73
N GLN A 93 4.20 9.10 1.16
CA GLN A 93 4.83 8.06 1.98
C GLN A 93 5.27 8.62 3.33
N GLY A 94 4.81 7.97 4.40
CA GLY A 94 5.17 8.28 5.77
C GLY A 94 6.07 7.24 6.40
N VAL A 95 7.07 7.66 7.17
CA VAL A 95 7.91 6.77 7.98
C VAL A 95 8.03 7.28 9.41
N LYS A 96 8.37 6.39 10.35
CA LYS A 96 8.56 6.80 11.75
C LYS A 96 9.85 7.60 11.93
N HIS A 97 10.95 7.11 11.37
CA HIS A 97 12.21 7.83 11.32
C HIS A 97 12.60 8.05 9.86
N SER A 98 13.24 9.16 9.51
CA SER A 98 13.70 9.43 8.14
C SER A 98 14.55 8.30 7.54
N ASP A 99 15.29 7.58 8.39
CA ASP A 99 16.19 6.49 8.00
C ASP A 99 15.44 5.17 7.74
N ASP A 100 14.17 5.08 8.15
CA ASP A 100 13.29 3.96 7.81
C ASP A 100 12.81 4.03 6.34
N LEU A 101 13.05 5.15 5.63
CA LEU A 101 12.65 5.30 4.24
C LEU A 101 13.52 4.43 3.33
N ILE A 102 12.91 3.35 2.83
CA ILE A 102 13.48 2.55 1.76
C ILE A 102 13.20 3.17 0.38
N TRP A 103 14.06 2.87 -0.60
CA TRP A 103 13.90 3.25 -2.00
C TRP A 103 13.78 4.75 -2.28
N ARG A 104 14.58 5.58 -1.61
CA ARG A 104 14.65 7.02 -1.87
C ARG A 104 14.81 7.32 -3.37
N ASP A 105 15.77 6.68 -4.03
CA ASP A 105 16.02 6.86 -5.46
C ASP A 105 14.80 6.55 -6.34
N ARG A 106 13.94 5.60 -5.91
CA ARG A 106 12.71 5.25 -6.63
C ARG A 106 11.66 6.35 -6.47
N PHE A 107 11.50 6.89 -5.26
CA PHE A 107 10.62 8.04 -5.03
C PHE A 107 11.08 9.28 -5.78
N ASP A 108 12.40 9.54 -5.82
CA ASP A 108 12.97 10.64 -6.59
C ASP A 108 12.70 10.47 -8.09
N ARG A 109 12.91 9.26 -8.62
CA ARG A 109 12.58 8.92 -10.01
C ARG A 109 11.10 9.13 -10.33
N TRP A 110 10.20 8.64 -9.47
CA TRP A 110 8.77 8.84 -9.66
C TRP A 110 8.38 10.31 -9.59
N GLY A 111 9.00 11.09 -8.70
CA GLY A 111 8.76 12.53 -8.61
C GLY A 111 9.21 13.32 -9.83
N ALA A 112 10.08 12.75 -10.66
CA ALA A 112 10.52 13.34 -11.92
C ALA A 112 9.59 13.01 -13.11
N GLU A 113 8.64 12.08 -12.95
CA GLU A 113 7.69 11.72 -14.00
C GLU A 113 6.62 12.82 -14.20
N PRO A 114 6.21 13.11 -15.45
CA PRO A 114 5.13 14.04 -15.71
C PRO A 114 3.84 13.63 -15.00
N GLN A 115 3.14 14.61 -14.42
CA GLN A 115 1.86 14.42 -13.72
C GLN A 115 1.95 13.52 -12.47
N VAL A 116 3.17 13.31 -11.96
CA VAL A 116 3.40 12.60 -10.69
C VAL A 116 3.82 13.59 -9.62
N THR A 117 3.20 13.50 -8.46
CA THR A 117 3.52 14.29 -7.28
C THR A 117 3.91 13.35 -6.15
N VAL A 118 5.17 13.43 -5.71
CA VAL A 118 5.64 12.67 -4.53
C VAL A 118 5.76 13.60 -3.33
N ARG A 119 5.28 13.13 -2.17
CA ARG A 119 5.43 13.80 -0.87
C ARG A 119 5.89 12.78 0.17
N LEU A 120 6.94 13.12 0.90
CA LEU A 120 7.51 12.26 1.93
C LEU A 120 7.30 12.90 3.29
N ALA A 121 6.93 12.11 4.29
CA ALA A 121 6.76 12.54 5.68
C ALA A 121 7.56 11.63 6.62
N ALA A 122 8.11 12.20 7.68
CA ALA A 122 8.70 11.45 8.78
C ALA A 122 8.23 11.99 10.12
N ASP A 123 7.83 11.13 11.05
CA ASP A 123 7.45 11.56 12.41
C ASP A 123 8.68 12.16 13.14
N ARG A 124 9.87 11.59 12.87
CA ARG A 124 11.16 12.02 13.40
C ARG A 124 12.18 12.06 12.28
N ALA A 125 12.80 13.20 12.08
CA ALA A 125 13.69 13.42 10.96
C ALA A 125 15.08 13.84 11.42
N GLY A 126 16.11 13.34 10.74
CA GLY A 126 17.46 13.87 10.85
C GLY A 126 17.59 15.25 10.18
N PRO A 127 18.70 15.98 10.43
CA PRO A 127 18.88 17.36 9.93
C PRO A 127 18.82 17.52 8.41
N SER A 128 19.12 16.44 7.66
CA SER A 128 19.16 16.43 6.20
C SER A 128 17.90 15.85 5.55
N TRP A 129 16.78 15.79 6.28
CA TRP A 129 15.54 15.28 5.73
C TRP A 129 14.88 16.32 4.81
N PRO A 130 14.67 16.00 3.51
CA PRO A 130 14.10 16.94 2.56
C PRO A 130 12.55 16.96 2.58
N GLY A 131 11.92 16.03 3.31
CA GLY A 131 10.47 15.88 3.36
C GLY A 131 9.83 16.62 4.53
N HIS A 132 8.53 16.42 4.68
CA HIS A 132 7.76 16.95 5.80
C HIS A 132 8.12 16.27 7.12
N ILE A 133 8.10 17.02 8.21
CA ILE A 133 8.21 16.49 9.57
C ILE A 133 6.81 16.50 10.18
N GLY A 134 6.19 15.32 10.31
CA GLY A 134 4.81 15.19 10.73
C GLY A 134 4.07 14.05 10.03
N LEU A 135 2.74 14.07 10.11
CA LEU A 135 1.90 12.98 9.59
C LEU A 135 1.66 13.13 8.09
N VAL A 136 1.54 12.00 7.39
CA VAL A 136 1.19 11.97 5.95
C VAL A 136 -0.13 12.66 5.63
N THR A 137 -1.07 12.66 6.58
CA THR A 137 -2.39 13.27 6.41
C THR A 137 -2.34 14.78 6.22
N GLU A 138 -1.31 15.43 6.74
CA GLU A 138 -1.09 16.87 6.59
C GLU A 138 -0.71 17.23 5.15
N LEU A 139 -0.18 16.28 4.39
CA LEU A 139 0.25 16.48 3.00
C LEU A 139 -0.86 16.23 1.98
N ILE A 140 -1.98 15.61 2.38
CA ILE A 140 -3.04 15.22 1.44
C ILE A 140 -3.79 16.43 0.90
N GLY A 141 -3.99 17.47 1.72
CA GLY A 141 -4.78 18.65 1.34
C GLY A 141 -4.21 19.45 0.17
N ASP A 142 -2.90 19.39 -0.04
CA ASP A 142 -2.19 20.14 -1.09
C ASP A 142 -1.92 19.31 -2.36
N LEU A 143 -2.46 18.08 -2.43
CA LEU A 143 -2.26 17.22 -3.58
C LEU A 143 -3.13 17.64 -4.77
N PRO A 144 -2.63 17.53 -6.01
CA PRO A 144 -3.44 17.75 -7.19
C PRO A 144 -4.38 16.56 -7.43
N PHE A 145 -5.67 16.71 -7.11
CA PHE A 145 -6.70 15.74 -7.48
C PHE A 145 -8.08 16.40 -7.62
N GLU A 146 -8.91 15.84 -8.51
CA GLU A 146 -10.33 16.18 -8.67
C GLU A 146 -11.18 15.10 -7.99
N PRO A 147 -11.89 15.42 -6.87
CA PRO A 147 -12.57 14.43 -6.04
C PRO A 147 -13.54 13.51 -6.79
N ALA A 148 -14.27 14.03 -7.78
CA ALA A 148 -15.26 13.26 -8.54
C ALA A 148 -14.66 12.11 -9.38
N ARG A 149 -13.36 12.17 -9.67
CA ARG A 149 -12.61 11.20 -10.49
C ARG A 149 -11.36 10.66 -9.79
N THR A 150 -11.34 10.73 -8.46
CA THR A 150 -10.20 10.28 -7.67
C THR A 150 -10.41 8.86 -7.15
N LEU A 151 -9.39 8.03 -7.29
CA LEU A 151 -9.24 6.76 -6.57
C LEU A 151 -8.15 6.89 -5.51
N GLY A 152 -8.54 6.73 -4.25
CA GLY A 152 -7.60 6.69 -3.13
C GLY A 152 -7.20 5.25 -2.82
N MET A 153 -5.91 4.94 -2.75
CA MET A 153 -5.41 3.61 -2.38
C MET A 153 -4.41 3.73 -1.24
N MET A 154 -4.56 2.91 -0.20
CA MET A 154 -3.78 3.08 1.02
C MET A 154 -3.27 1.75 1.55
N CYS A 155 -2.02 1.76 2.03
CA CYS A 155 -1.40 0.61 2.65
C CYS A 155 -0.42 1.08 3.73
N GLY A 156 -0.59 0.54 4.95
CA GLY A 156 0.22 0.92 6.10
C GLY A 156 -0.55 0.73 7.39
N PRO A 157 -0.13 1.39 8.48
CA PRO A 157 -0.81 1.29 9.77
C PRO A 157 -2.30 1.67 9.67
N GLU A 158 -3.20 0.91 10.31
CA GLU A 158 -4.64 1.17 10.24
C GLU A 158 -5.03 2.58 10.68
N GLY A 159 -4.35 3.11 11.70
CA GLY A 159 -4.57 4.49 12.17
C GLY A 159 -4.29 5.52 11.08
N MET A 160 -3.25 5.31 10.28
CA MET A 160 -2.92 6.16 9.13
C MET A 160 -3.98 6.02 8.05
N MET A 161 -4.34 4.81 7.65
CA MET A 161 -5.35 4.57 6.61
C MET A 161 -6.71 5.18 6.99
N ARG A 162 -7.11 5.08 8.25
CA ARG A 162 -8.36 5.69 8.76
C ARG A 162 -8.30 7.22 8.70
N ALA A 163 -7.20 7.81 9.15
CA ALA A 163 -7.02 9.26 9.12
C ALA A 163 -6.96 9.81 7.69
N ALA A 164 -6.20 9.16 6.80
CA ALA A 164 -6.10 9.52 5.39
C ALA A 164 -7.45 9.39 4.67
N SER A 165 -8.20 8.32 4.93
CA SER A 165 -9.55 8.15 4.39
C SER A 165 -10.47 9.30 4.80
N LYS A 166 -10.40 9.74 6.07
CA LYS A 166 -11.18 10.87 6.56
C LYS A 166 -10.82 12.16 5.82
N VAL A 167 -9.53 12.45 5.62
CA VAL A 167 -9.09 13.66 4.91
C VAL A 167 -9.55 13.64 3.45
N LEU A 168 -9.41 12.51 2.74
CA LEU A 168 -9.88 12.38 1.36
C LEU A 168 -11.40 12.53 1.24
N MET A 169 -12.18 11.95 2.17
CA MET A 169 -13.64 12.13 2.20
C MET A 169 -14.03 13.58 2.52
N GLN A 170 -13.30 14.27 3.40
CA GLN A 170 -13.51 15.70 3.66
C GLN A 170 -13.19 16.56 2.43
N GLY A 171 -12.23 16.13 1.60
CA GLY A 171 -11.97 16.68 0.28
C GLY A 171 -13.00 16.31 -0.79
N GLY A 172 -14.04 15.53 -0.46
CA GLY A 172 -15.14 15.18 -1.37
C GLY A 172 -14.97 13.85 -2.12
N VAL A 173 -13.90 13.08 -1.87
CA VAL A 173 -13.73 11.76 -2.51
C VAL A 173 -14.77 10.80 -1.95
N ALA A 174 -15.54 10.16 -2.84
CA ALA A 174 -16.57 9.21 -2.43
C ALA A 174 -15.95 8.02 -1.66
N PRO A 175 -16.57 7.54 -0.56
CA PRO A 175 -16.06 6.40 0.20
C PRO A 175 -15.84 5.15 -0.67
N ALA A 176 -16.71 4.92 -1.67
CA ALA A 176 -16.60 3.79 -2.61
C ALA A 176 -15.39 3.89 -3.57
N ASN A 177 -14.67 5.02 -3.58
CA ASN A 177 -13.45 5.23 -4.36
C ASN A 177 -12.18 5.10 -3.52
N LEU A 178 -12.31 4.80 -2.22
CA LEU A 178 -11.19 4.60 -1.31
C LEU A 178 -10.96 3.10 -1.12
N TYR A 179 -9.71 2.67 -1.26
CA TYR A 179 -9.27 1.27 -1.20
C TYR A 179 -8.14 1.10 -0.21
N LEU A 180 -8.21 0.04 0.59
CA LEU A 180 -7.35 -0.16 1.75
C LEU A 180 -6.82 -1.59 1.72
N SER A 181 -5.50 -1.73 1.77
CA SER A 181 -4.87 -3.04 1.94
C SER A 181 -4.76 -3.37 3.44
N ILE A 182 -5.59 -4.28 3.91
CA ILE A 182 -5.67 -4.68 5.31
C ILE A 182 -4.77 -5.89 5.59
N GLU A 183 -3.94 -5.77 6.63
CA GLU A 183 -3.09 -6.86 7.11
C GLU A 183 -3.69 -7.53 8.35
N ARG A 184 -3.67 -8.86 8.37
CA ARG A 184 -4.05 -9.70 9.51
C ARG A 184 -3.11 -10.91 9.56
N ASN A 185 -3.08 -11.60 10.71
CA ASN A 185 -2.39 -12.88 10.79
C ASN A 185 -3.04 -13.89 9.83
N MET A 186 -2.27 -14.51 8.95
CA MET A 186 -2.77 -15.52 8.01
C MET A 186 -2.11 -16.86 8.29
N GLN A 187 -2.88 -17.94 8.15
CA GLN A 187 -2.37 -19.31 8.28
C GLN A 187 -2.78 -20.19 7.10
N CYS A 188 -4.08 -20.34 6.84
CA CYS A 188 -4.55 -21.19 5.73
C CYS A 188 -4.45 -20.54 4.34
N ALA A 189 -4.53 -19.20 4.28
CA ALA A 189 -4.64 -18.40 3.05
C ALA A 189 -5.83 -18.70 2.11
N VAL A 190 -6.76 -19.58 2.50
CA VAL A 190 -7.89 -20.03 1.68
C VAL A 190 -9.27 -19.82 2.33
N GLY A 191 -9.36 -18.93 3.32
CA GLY A 191 -10.64 -18.54 3.94
C GLY A 191 -11.27 -19.56 4.90
N LEU A 192 -10.50 -20.52 5.43
CA LEU A 192 -11.04 -21.60 6.28
C LEU A 192 -10.80 -21.42 7.78
N CYS A 193 -9.62 -20.90 8.17
CA CYS A 193 -9.16 -20.99 9.57
C CYS A 193 -9.55 -19.82 10.48
N GLY A 194 -10.17 -18.75 9.97
CA GLY A 194 -10.55 -17.58 10.79
C GLY A 194 -9.42 -16.63 11.23
N HIS A 195 -8.14 -16.99 11.12
CA HIS A 195 -7.04 -16.16 11.66
C HIS A 195 -6.95 -14.77 11.01
N CYS A 196 -7.31 -14.67 9.73
CA CYS A 196 -7.31 -13.43 8.97
C CYS A 196 -8.69 -12.77 8.90
N GLN A 197 -9.61 -13.18 9.75
CA GLN A 197 -10.97 -12.66 9.76
C GLN A 197 -10.96 -11.18 10.13
N PHE A 198 -11.72 -10.40 9.38
CA PHE A 198 -11.96 -8.99 9.61
C PHE A 198 -13.46 -8.72 9.42
N GLY A 199 -14.18 -8.64 10.54
CA GLY A 199 -15.65 -8.67 10.54
C GLY A 199 -16.17 -9.98 9.94
N ALA A 200 -16.98 -9.90 8.88
CA ALA A 200 -17.55 -11.05 8.18
C ALA A 200 -16.69 -11.55 7.00
N ARG A 201 -15.50 -10.97 6.80
CA ARG A 201 -14.63 -11.23 5.63
C ARG A 201 -13.33 -11.90 6.06
N PHE A 202 -12.69 -12.61 5.15
CA PHE A 202 -11.34 -13.14 5.32
C PHE A 202 -10.35 -12.34 4.49
N CYS A 203 -9.36 -11.69 5.12
CA CYS A 203 -8.36 -10.89 4.39
C CYS A 203 -7.59 -11.70 3.34
N CYS A 204 -7.38 -13.00 3.54
CA CYS A 204 -6.67 -13.84 2.56
C CYS A 204 -7.50 -14.24 1.33
N HIS A 205 -8.83 -14.11 1.38
CA HIS A 205 -9.73 -14.57 0.33
C HIS A 205 -10.55 -13.42 -0.26
N ASP A 206 -11.20 -12.63 0.58
CA ASP A 206 -12.06 -11.49 0.18
C ASP A 206 -11.28 -10.18 0.02
N GLY A 207 -10.12 -10.10 0.69
CA GLY A 207 -9.14 -9.03 0.61
C GLY A 207 -7.83 -9.52 0.01
N PRO A 208 -6.67 -8.91 0.28
CA PRO A 208 -6.44 -7.93 1.35
C PRO A 208 -6.89 -6.52 0.99
N VAL A 209 -7.14 -6.23 -0.29
CA VAL A 209 -7.64 -4.93 -0.72
C VAL A 209 -9.16 -4.88 -0.64
N PHE A 210 -9.67 -3.93 0.12
CA PHE A 210 -11.10 -3.68 0.30
C PHE A 210 -11.45 -2.25 -0.07
N ALA A 211 -12.63 -2.02 -0.63
CA ALA A 211 -13.20 -0.68 -0.65
C ALA A 211 -13.54 -0.24 0.78
N TYR A 212 -13.36 1.04 1.10
CA TYR A 212 -13.56 1.59 2.45
C TYR A 212 -14.90 1.19 3.09
N PRO A 213 -16.06 1.23 2.40
CA PRO A 213 -17.34 0.84 2.99
C PRO A 213 -17.39 -0.62 3.48
N GLU A 214 -16.61 -1.52 2.89
CA GLU A 214 -16.57 -2.94 3.27
C GLU A 214 -15.95 -3.14 4.67
N VAL A 215 -15.08 -2.22 5.07
CA VAL A 215 -14.21 -2.34 6.25
C VAL A 215 -14.45 -1.25 7.30
N ALA A 216 -15.06 -0.13 6.91
CA ALA A 216 -15.32 1.02 7.76
C ALA A 216 -15.96 0.71 9.13
N PRO A 217 -16.94 -0.21 9.25
CA PRO A 217 -17.55 -0.51 10.55
C PRO A 217 -16.58 -1.05 11.60
N TRP A 218 -15.43 -1.58 11.18
CA TRP A 218 -14.49 -2.31 12.03
C TRP A 218 -13.24 -1.49 12.39
N PHE A 219 -12.99 -0.37 11.71
CA PHE A 219 -11.79 0.42 11.97
C PHE A 219 -11.69 0.92 13.41
N GLY A 220 -10.56 0.62 14.07
CA GLY A 220 -10.29 1.06 15.43
C GLY A 220 -11.06 0.30 16.51
N ARG A 221 -11.82 -0.75 16.16
CA ARG A 221 -12.43 -1.64 17.15
C ARG A 221 -11.41 -2.69 17.56
N LYS A 222 -11.00 -2.69 18.83
CA LYS A 222 -10.11 -3.73 19.36
C LYS A 222 -10.77 -5.11 19.19
N GLY A 223 -10.00 -6.08 18.71
CA GLY A 223 -10.47 -7.45 18.51
C GLY A 223 -11.09 -7.74 17.15
N TYR A 224 -11.17 -6.73 16.27
CA TYR A 224 -11.53 -6.88 14.86
C TYR A 224 -10.36 -6.48 13.99
#